data_AF-A9A7D2-F1
#
_entry.id   AF-A9A7D2-F1
#
_cell.length_a   1.000
_cell.length_b   1.000
_cell.length_c   1.000
_cell.angle_alpha   90.00
_cell.angle_beta   90.00
_cell.angle_gamma   90.00
#
_symmetry.space_group_name_H-M   'P 1'
#
loop_
_entity.id
_entity.type
_entity.pdbx_description
1 polymer ?
#
loop_
_entity_poly.entity_id
_entity_poly.type
_entity_poly.pdbx_seq_one_letter_code
_entity_poly.pdbx_strand_id
1 'polypeptide(L)'
;MTSVIIPDSVKIIEDGAFSYNKLTNLIIPDSVTTIGKGAFSYNKLSSVVIPDSVTTIGVLAFHNNELSDIVLPESLKSIENMAFSENQLKSVVIPKSVANIEDGAFTTLPRSSENSLKFEIKSMPYTYAEKYARVNCMPYTVITPLEELQIHESNRKNCEKYISEQFAEKTDDEIASEWYNLARNEKDYSKKYEYYKEVLIIYLEHLNVNPSDVDVLYNTGVVYYALQEYVKCRVILSKLLKINNTHEKALQLRLLCEQSIELFKVEHK
;
A
#
# COMPACT_ATOMS: atom_id res chain seq x y z
N MET A 1 -13.19 -0.03 -35.79
CA MET A 1 -11.78 -0.48 -35.87
C MET A 1 -11.56 -1.68 -34.95
N THR A 2 -10.60 -2.58 -35.24
CA THR A 2 -10.32 -3.80 -34.43
C THR A 2 -8.93 -3.81 -33.77
N SER A 3 -7.98 -3.01 -34.25
CA SER A 3 -6.68 -2.82 -33.60
C SER A 3 -6.20 -1.39 -33.76
N VAL A 4 -5.39 -0.92 -32.83
CA VAL A 4 -4.70 0.37 -32.91
C VAL A 4 -3.29 0.26 -32.36
N ILE A 5 -2.35 0.87 -33.05
CA ILE A 5 -0.97 1.09 -32.59
C ILE A 5 -0.82 2.59 -32.43
N ILE A 6 -0.58 3.04 -31.20
CA ILE A 6 -0.41 4.45 -30.89
C ILE A 6 1.06 4.82 -31.13
N PRO A 7 1.37 5.88 -31.91
CA PRO A 7 2.76 6.26 -32.17
C PRO A 7 3.50 6.73 -30.92
N ASP A 8 4.81 6.45 -30.84
CA ASP A 8 5.70 6.82 -29.71
C ASP A 8 5.84 8.34 -29.49
N SER A 9 5.33 9.17 -30.41
CA SER A 9 5.27 10.62 -30.22
C SER A 9 4.10 11.06 -29.32
N VAL A 10 3.11 10.18 -29.09
CA VAL A 10 1.90 10.53 -28.35
C VAL A 10 2.19 10.56 -26.86
N LYS A 11 1.85 11.69 -26.21
CA LYS A 11 1.96 11.89 -24.76
C LYS A 11 0.64 11.71 -24.03
N ILE A 12 -0.46 12.10 -24.67
CA ILE A 12 -1.80 12.09 -24.09
C ILE A 12 -2.70 11.39 -25.09
N ILE A 13 -3.49 10.43 -24.60
CA ILE A 13 -4.60 9.86 -25.35
C ILE A 13 -5.84 10.64 -24.92
N GLU A 14 -6.34 11.49 -25.81
CA GLU A 14 -7.43 12.41 -25.51
C GLU A 14 -8.76 11.71 -25.21
N ASP A 15 -9.68 12.49 -24.64
CA ASP A 15 -11.02 12.05 -24.28
C ASP A 15 -11.75 11.41 -25.46
N GLY A 16 -12.29 10.21 -25.23
CA GLY A 16 -13.09 9.46 -26.20
C GLY A 16 -12.37 9.01 -27.47
N ALA A 17 -11.05 9.18 -27.58
CA ALA A 17 -10.26 9.01 -28.82
C ALA A 17 -10.55 7.69 -29.56
N PHE A 18 -10.76 6.60 -28.83
CA PHE A 18 -11.04 5.27 -29.37
C PHE A 18 -12.31 4.65 -28.77
N SER A 19 -13.22 5.47 -28.25
CA SER A 19 -14.52 5.01 -27.72
C SER A 19 -15.40 4.37 -28.80
N TYR A 20 -16.32 3.48 -28.39
CA TYR A 20 -17.34 2.85 -29.26
C TYR A 20 -16.77 2.17 -30.52
N ASN A 21 -15.66 1.46 -30.35
CA ASN A 21 -15.03 0.70 -31.42
C ASN A 21 -15.25 -0.80 -31.22
N LYS A 22 -14.45 -1.63 -31.91
CA LYS A 22 -14.42 -3.08 -31.74
C LYS A 22 -12.99 -3.53 -31.48
N LEU A 23 -12.20 -2.69 -30.79
CA LEU A 23 -10.80 -2.96 -30.54
C LEU A 23 -10.66 -4.24 -29.72
N THR A 24 -9.90 -5.20 -30.24
CA THR A 24 -9.49 -6.41 -29.54
C THR A 24 -8.01 -6.38 -29.19
N ASN A 25 -7.23 -5.51 -29.85
CA ASN A 25 -5.80 -5.33 -29.62
C ASN A 25 -5.46 -3.84 -29.48
N LEU A 26 -4.67 -3.51 -28.47
CA LEU A 26 -4.20 -2.17 -28.16
C LEU A 26 -2.74 -2.22 -27.72
N ILE A 27 -1.89 -1.41 -28.34
CA ILE A 27 -0.53 -1.14 -27.88
C ILE A 27 -0.44 0.35 -27.54
N ILE A 28 -0.17 0.63 -26.27
CA ILE A 28 0.09 1.98 -25.75
C ILE A 28 1.62 2.10 -25.58
N PRO A 29 2.28 3.10 -26.18
CA PRO A 29 3.72 3.27 -26.04
C PRO A 29 4.09 3.94 -24.71
N ASP A 30 5.33 3.71 -24.25
CA ASP A 30 5.93 4.27 -23.02
C ASP A 30 6.07 5.81 -23.06
N SER A 31 5.70 6.44 -24.17
CA SER A 31 5.62 7.89 -24.26
C SER A 31 4.37 8.46 -23.60
N VAL A 32 3.31 7.67 -23.45
CA VAL A 32 1.99 8.11 -22.97
C VAL A 32 2.02 8.29 -21.45
N THR A 33 1.67 9.48 -20.98
CA THR A 33 1.59 9.79 -19.55
C THR A 33 0.15 9.84 -19.03
N THR A 34 -0.82 10.03 -19.92
CA THR A 34 -2.23 10.25 -19.55
C THR A 34 -3.17 9.55 -20.51
N ILE A 35 -4.14 8.83 -19.95
CA ILE A 35 -5.26 8.21 -20.69
C ILE A 35 -6.52 8.99 -20.32
N GLY A 36 -7.11 9.67 -21.30
CA GLY A 36 -8.25 10.56 -21.14
C GLY A 36 -9.57 9.85 -20.85
N LYS A 37 -10.59 10.66 -20.55
CA LYS A 37 -11.93 10.20 -20.21
C LYS A 37 -12.53 9.38 -21.35
N GLY A 38 -12.95 8.16 -21.07
CA GLY A 38 -13.59 7.28 -22.05
C GLY A 38 -12.70 6.91 -23.24
N ALA A 39 -11.38 7.12 -23.16
CA ALA A 39 -10.47 6.95 -24.29
C ALA A 39 -10.63 5.60 -25.01
N PHE A 40 -10.91 4.53 -24.28
CA PHE A 40 -11.11 3.17 -24.78
C PHE A 40 -12.44 2.55 -24.35
N SER A 41 -13.45 3.35 -24.02
CA SER A 41 -14.74 2.83 -23.57
C SER A 41 -15.50 2.10 -24.69
N TYR A 42 -16.34 1.12 -24.34
CA TYR A 42 -17.17 0.36 -25.28
C TYR A 42 -16.35 -0.29 -26.41
N ASN A 43 -15.38 -1.12 -26.01
CA ASN A 43 -14.54 -1.91 -26.91
C ASN A 43 -14.62 -3.40 -26.54
N LYS A 44 -13.72 -4.22 -27.09
CA LYS A 44 -13.65 -5.67 -26.87
C LYS A 44 -12.26 -6.10 -26.42
N LEU A 45 -11.58 -5.24 -25.67
CA LEU A 45 -10.23 -5.51 -25.18
C LEU A 45 -10.32 -6.59 -24.09
N SER A 46 -9.56 -7.66 -24.23
CA SER A 46 -9.52 -8.77 -23.26
C SER A 46 -8.37 -8.65 -22.25
N SER A 47 -7.32 -7.92 -22.61
CA SER A 47 -6.22 -7.51 -21.76
C SER A 47 -5.65 -6.18 -22.24
N VAL A 48 -5.02 -5.44 -21.33
CA VAL A 48 -4.28 -4.22 -21.61
C VAL A 48 -3.05 -4.18 -20.71
N VAL A 49 -1.90 -3.85 -21.30
CA VAL A 49 -0.69 -3.47 -20.56
C VAL A 49 -0.64 -1.95 -20.53
N ILE A 50 -0.71 -1.38 -19.33
CA ILE A 50 -0.60 0.07 -19.13
C ILE A 50 0.90 0.39 -18.93
N PRO A 51 1.51 1.26 -19.77
CA PRO A 51 2.94 1.56 -19.68
C PRO A 51 3.36 2.24 -18.39
N ASP A 52 4.62 2.05 -18.00
CA ASP A 52 5.24 2.62 -16.79
C ASP A 52 5.27 4.15 -16.77
N SER A 53 5.01 4.81 -17.88
CA SER A 53 4.92 6.27 -17.96
C SER A 53 3.55 6.84 -17.54
N VAL A 54 2.50 6.01 -17.47
CA VAL A 54 1.12 6.48 -17.24
C VAL A 54 0.90 6.80 -15.76
N THR A 55 0.57 8.06 -15.48
CA THR A 55 0.27 8.52 -14.11
C THR A 55 -1.23 8.61 -13.82
N THR A 56 -2.06 8.73 -14.85
CA THR A 56 -3.50 8.99 -14.70
C THR A 56 -4.33 8.20 -15.71
N ILE A 57 -5.37 7.52 -15.20
CA ILE A 57 -6.38 6.84 -16.00
C ILE A 57 -7.73 7.53 -15.77
N GLY A 58 -8.23 8.20 -16.81
CA GLY A 58 -9.39 9.07 -16.77
C GLY A 58 -10.73 8.36 -16.56
N VAL A 59 -11.75 9.17 -16.30
CA VAL A 59 -13.13 8.72 -16.04
C VAL A 59 -13.58 7.80 -17.18
N LEU A 60 -14.12 6.62 -16.87
CA LEU A 60 -14.59 5.64 -17.85
C LEU A 60 -13.55 5.18 -18.90
N ALA A 61 -12.25 5.43 -18.71
CA ALA A 61 -11.22 5.21 -19.74
C ALA A 61 -11.27 3.83 -20.40
N PHE A 62 -11.53 2.76 -19.63
CA PHE A 62 -11.67 1.37 -20.09
C PHE A 62 -13.05 0.77 -19.74
N HIS A 63 -14.06 1.63 -19.56
CA HIS A 63 -15.43 1.19 -19.26
C HIS A 63 -16.01 0.29 -20.36
N ASN A 64 -16.75 -0.74 -19.96
CA ASN A 64 -17.47 -1.64 -20.88
C ASN A 64 -16.53 -2.26 -21.93
N ASN A 65 -15.64 -3.12 -21.43
CA ASN A 65 -14.72 -3.93 -22.22
C ASN A 65 -14.83 -5.40 -21.78
N GLU A 66 -13.96 -6.25 -22.30
CA GLU A 66 -13.92 -7.68 -21.98
C GLU A 66 -12.68 -8.02 -21.12
N LEU A 67 -12.13 -7.02 -20.40
CA LEU A 67 -10.85 -7.19 -19.71
C LEU A 67 -10.97 -8.27 -18.63
N SER A 68 -10.16 -9.31 -18.78
CA SER A 68 -10.04 -10.40 -17.82
C SER A 68 -8.79 -10.29 -16.96
N ASP A 69 -7.80 -9.53 -17.45
CA ASP A 69 -6.53 -9.24 -16.80
C ASP A 69 -6.05 -7.82 -17.15
N ILE A 70 -5.40 -7.17 -16.19
CA ILE A 70 -4.78 -5.85 -16.34
C ILE A 70 -3.51 -5.78 -15.51
N VAL A 71 -2.50 -5.13 -16.07
CA VAL A 71 -1.27 -4.77 -15.35
C VAL A 71 -1.23 -3.26 -15.19
N LEU A 72 -1.24 -2.80 -13.94
CA LEU A 72 -1.13 -1.38 -13.58
C LEU A 72 0.32 -1.05 -13.20
N PRO A 73 0.88 0.08 -13.70
CA PRO A 73 2.28 0.43 -13.46
C PRO A 73 2.48 1.07 -12.08
N GLU A 74 3.69 0.91 -11.53
CA GLU A 74 4.10 1.53 -10.25
C GLU A 74 4.20 3.07 -10.30
N SER A 75 4.06 3.68 -11.48
CA SER A 75 3.98 5.13 -11.62
C SER A 75 2.57 5.68 -11.46
N LEU A 76 1.55 4.83 -11.55
CA LEU A 76 0.15 5.21 -11.56
C LEU A 76 -0.24 5.94 -10.26
N LYS A 77 -0.87 7.11 -10.38
CA LYS A 77 -1.26 7.97 -9.25
C LYS A 77 -2.77 8.01 -9.05
N SER A 78 -3.55 8.05 -10.13
CA SER A 78 -5.01 8.19 -10.04
C SER A 78 -5.75 7.24 -10.97
N ILE A 79 -6.81 6.63 -10.43
CA ILE A 79 -7.81 5.83 -11.15
C ILE A 79 -9.15 6.53 -10.95
N GLU A 80 -9.62 7.21 -11.99
CA GLU A 80 -10.80 8.07 -11.93
C GLU A 80 -12.12 7.26 -12.03
N ASN A 81 -13.25 7.96 -11.85
CA ASN A 81 -14.58 7.37 -11.71
C ASN A 81 -14.86 6.32 -12.81
N MET A 82 -15.28 5.13 -12.39
CA MET A 82 -15.70 4.05 -13.29
C MET A 82 -14.68 3.63 -14.35
N ALA A 83 -13.38 3.96 -14.21
CA ALA A 83 -12.35 3.75 -15.21
C ALA A 83 -12.29 2.32 -15.78
N PHE A 84 -12.45 1.30 -14.94
CA PHE A 84 -12.44 -0.13 -15.32
C PHE A 84 -13.79 -0.82 -15.07
N SER A 85 -14.87 -0.06 -14.91
CA SER A 85 -16.20 -0.63 -14.68
C SER A 85 -16.69 -1.43 -15.89
N GLU A 86 -17.57 -2.39 -15.63
CA GLU A 86 -18.17 -3.27 -16.66
C GLU A 86 -17.13 -4.08 -17.46
N ASN A 87 -16.15 -4.64 -16.74
CA ASN A 87 -15.19 -5.61 -17.27
C ASN A 87 -15.39 -7.01 -16.63
N GLN A 88 -14.58 -7.97 -17.07
CA GLN A 88 -14.60 -9.37 -16.63
C GLN A 88 -13.45 -9.71 -15.66
N LEU A 89 -12.87 -8.68 -15.02
CA LEU A 89 -11.76 -8.83 -14.11
C LEU A 89 -12.15 -9.72 -12.93
N LYS A 90 -11.23 -10.60 -12.54
CA LYS A 90 -11.38 -11.44 -11.34
C LYS A 90 -10.54 -10.96 -10.16
N SER A 91 -9.41 -10.36 -10.47
CA SER A 91 -8.63 -9.64 -9.48
C SER A 91 -7.83 -8.53 -10.14
N VAL A 92 -7.40 -7.56 -9.36
CA VAL A 92 -6.41 -6.56 -9.78
C VAL A 92 -5.37 -6.41 -8.69
N VAL A 93 -4.11 -6.29 -9.08
CA VAL A 93 -3.05 -5.79 -8.20
C VAL A 93 -2.98 -4.28 -8.36
N ILE A 94 -3.28 -3.53 -7.30
CA ILE A 94 -3.20 -2.08 -7.31
C ILE A 94 -1.86 -1.65 -6.67
N PRO A 95 -0.98 -0.95 -7.42
CA PRO A 95 0.31 -0.47 -6.93
C PRO A 95 0.19 0.47 -5.72
N LYS A 96 1.23 0.49 -4.88
CA LYS A 96 1.30 1.38 -3.70
C LYS A 96 1.27 2.87 -4.08
N SER A 97 1.66 3.19 -5.31
CA SER A 97 1.75 4.55 -5.84
C SER A 97 0.40 5.22 -6.07
N VAL A 98 -0.69 4.44 -6.14
CA VAL A 98 -2.04 4.95 -6.41
C VAL A 98 -2.54 5.69 -5.17
N ALA A 99 -2.65 7.01 -5.30
CA ALA A 99 -3.07 7.92 -4.24
C ALA A 99 -4.57 8.27 -4.32
N ASN A 100 -5.23 7.94 -5.44
CA ASN A 100 -6.66 8.17 -5.61
C ASN A 100 -7.32 7.05 -6.43
N ILE A 101 -8.45 6.55 -5.95
CA ILE A 101 -9.34 5.62 -6.64
C ILE A 101 -10.76 6.12 -6.40
N GLU A 102 -11.42 6.54 -7.46
CA GLU A 102 -12.77 7.09 -7.40
C GLU A 102 -13.88 6.03 -7.48
N ASP A 103 -15.11 6.46 -7.19
CA ASP A 103 -16.28 5.60 -7.08
C ASP A 103 -16.49 4.71 -8.31
N GLY A 104 -16.84 3.46 -8.05
CA GLY A 104 -17.14 2.45 -9.08
C GLY A 104 -15.99 2.10 -10.04
N ALA A 105 -14.75 2.52 -9.78
CA ALA A 105 -13.59 2.29 -10.65
C ALA A 105 -13.47 0.82 -11.13
N PHE A 106 -13.84 -0.13 -10.28
CA PHE A 106 -13.78 -1.57 -10.55
C PHE A 106 -15.12 -2.32 -10.39
N THR A 107 -16.27 -1.66 -10.61
CA THR A 107 -17.57 -2.36 -10.54
C THR A 107 -17.74 -3.32 -11.74
N THR A 108 -17.84 -4.64 -11.50
CA THR A 108 -17.98 -5.68 -12.55
C THR A 108 -19.45 -6.10 -12.80
N LEU A 109 -19.70 -6.81 -13.91
CA LEU A 109 -21.01 -7.36 -14.28
C LEU A 109 -21.13 -8.88 -13.98
N PRO A 110 -22.34 -9.42 -13.66
CA PRO A 110 -23.61 -8.73 -13.47
C PRO A 110 -23.87 -8.36 -12.00
N ARG A 111 -24.56 -7.24 -11.80
CA ARG A 111 -25.15 -6.78 -10.51
C ARG A 111 -26.19 -7.74 -9.90
N SER A 112 -26.42 -8.93 -10.47
CA SER A 112 -27.39 -9.90 -9.95
C SER A 112 -26.79 -10.66 -8.76
N SER A 113 -27.54 -10.64 -7.66
CA SER A 113 -27.23 -11.06 -6.28
C SER A 113 -26.71 -12.50 -6.06
N GLU A 114 -26.44 -13.28 -7.09
CA GLU A 114 -25.93 -14.66 -6.96
C GLU A 114 -24.45 -14.85 -7.31
N ASN A 115 -23.76 -13.80 -7.78
CA ASN A 115 -22.35 -13.90 -8.21
C ASN A 115 -21.44 -12.78 -7.67
N SER A 116 -21.86 -12.08 -6.61
CA SER A 116 -21.14 -10.97 -5.96
C SER A 116 -19.79 -11.33 -5.29
N LEU A 117 -19.18 -12.44 -5.68
CA LEU A 117 -17.94 -13.01 -5.13
C LEU A 117 -16.77 -13.07 -6.14
N LYS A 118 -16.87 -12.42 -7.30
CA LYS A 118 -15.94 -12.71 -8.42
C LYS A 118 -14.78 -11.74 -8.63
N PHE A 119 -14.76 -10.57 -7.98
CA PHE A 119 -13.67 -9.60 -8.14
C PHE A 119 -12.97 -9.30 -6.81
N GLU A 120 -11.65 -9.41 -6.80
CA GLU A 120 -10.80 -9.22 -5.63
C GLU A 120 -9.75 -8.13 -5.87
N ILE A 121 -9.63 -7.19 -4.95
CA ILE A 121 -8.53 -6.23 -4.94
C ILE A 121 -7.36 -6.83 -4.18
N LYS A 122 -6.18 -6.76 -4.76
CA LYS A 122 -4.91 -7.14 -4.14
C LYS A 122 -4.03 -5.92 -4.04
N SER A 123 -3.50 -5.62 -2.87
CA SER A 123 -2.46 -4.60 -2.73
C SER A 123 -1.62 -4.81 -1.47
N MET A 124 -0.54 -4.05 -1.37
CA MET A 124 0.16 -3.83 -0.12
C MET A 124 -0.80 -3.30 0.95
N PRO A 125 -0.57 -3.61 2.25
CA PRO A 125 -1.36 -3.02 3.32
C PRO A 125 -1.13 -1.50 3.38
N TYR A 126 -2.06 -0.77 3.98
CA TYR A 126 -2.03 0.68 4.19
C TYR A 126 -2.00 1.52 2.90
N THR A 127 -2.53 0.98 1.81
CA THR A 127 -2.62 1.68 0.52
C THR A 127 -4.01 2.28 0.30
N TYR A 128 -4.14 3.18 -0.67
CA TYR A 128 -5.44 3.69 -1.09
C TYR A 128 -6.35 2.57 -1.62
N ALA A 129 -5.76 1.51 -2.18
CA ALA A 129 -6.46 0.32 -2.63
C ALA A 129 -7.15 -0.43 -1.48
N GLU A 130 -6.48 -0.59 -0.33
CA GLU A 130 -7.10 -1.16 0.86
C GLU A 130 -8.27 -0.29 1.35
N LYS A 131 -8.07 1.02 1.44
CA LYS A 131 -9.13 1.97 1.84
C LYS A 131 -10.33 1.87 0.90
N TYR A 132 -10.08 1.90 -0.41
CA TYR A 132 -11.11 1.79 -1.44
C TYR A 132 -11.88 0.46 -1.34
N ALA A 133 -11.17 -0.66 -1.19
CA ALA A 133 -11.81 -1.97 -1.05
C ALA A 133 -12.71 -2.06 0.18
N ARG A 134 -12.24 -1.53 1.33
CA ARG A 134 -13.02 -1.50 2.58
C ARG A 134 -14.29 -0.65 2.45
N VAL A 135 -14.18 0.57 1.91
CA VAL A 135 -15.31 1.49 1.75
C VAL A 135 -16.38 0.91 0.82
N ASN A 136 -15.97 0.17 -0.20
CA ASN A 136 -16.87 -0.42 -1.19
C ASN A 136 -17.25 -1.88 -0.88
N CYS A 137 -16.90 -2.40 0.30
CA CYS A 137 -17.17 -3.79 0.71
C CYS A 137 -16.68 -4.84 -0.32
N MET A 138 -15.55 -4.58 -0.96
CA MET A 138 -14.96 -5.46 -1.98
C MET A 138 -14.03 -6.50 -1.34
N PRO A 139 -14.01 -7.75 -1.84
CA PRO A 139 -13.00 -8.73 -1.44
C PRO A 139 -11.60 -8.16 -1.59
N TYR A 140 -10.79 -8.32 -0.55
CA TYR A 140 -9.46 -7.72 -0.45
C TYR A 140 -8.45 -8.74 0.07
N THR A 141 -7.34 -8.91 -0.65
CA THR A 141 -6.20 -9.71 -0.20
C THR A 141 -4.97 -8.85 -0.09
N VAL A 142 -4.37 -8.90 1.10
CA VAL A 142 -3.05 -8.30 1.32
C VAL A 142 -2.02 -9.13 0.57
N ILE A 143 -1.37 -8.53 -0.41
CA ILE A 143 -0.15 -9.08 -0.99
C ILE A 143 1.03 -8.47 -0.22
N THR A 144 1.88 -9.35 0.30
CA THR A 144 3.12 -9.00 0.97
C THR A 144 4.22 -9.69 0.19
N PRO A 145 5.29 -8.98 -0.19
CA PRO A 145 6.52 -9.62 -0.63
C PRO A 145 6.91 -10.64 0.44
N LEU A 146 7.28 -11.85 0.03
CA LEU A 146 7.59 -12.97 0.92
C LEU A 146 8.63 -12.60 2.01
N GLU A 147 9.50 -11.64 1.70
CA GLU A 147 10.52 -11.07 2.59
C GLU A 147 9.91 -10.20 3.71
N GLU A 148 8.81 -9.48 3.45
CA GLU A 148 8.18 -8.54 4.37
C GLU A 148 7.30 -9.24 5.41
N LEU A 149 6.62 -10.34 5.03
CA LEU A 149 5.88 -11.22 5.96
C LEU A 149 6.81 -11.85 7.02
N GLN A 150 7.98 -12.32 6.58
CA GLN A 150 8.97 -12.92 7.47
C GLN A 150 9.57 -11.86 8.41
N ILE A 151 9.80 -10.64 7.92
CA ILE A 151 10.27 -9.50 8.74
C ILE A 151 9.20 -9.04 9.73
N HIS A 152 7.93 -8.91 9.34
CA HIS A 152 6.85 -8.48 10.25
C HIS A 152 6.51 -9.51 11.32
N GLU A 153 6.49 -10.81 10.98
CA GLU A 153 6.24 -11.85 11.97
C GLU A 153 7.44 -12.03 12.91
N SER A 154 8.66 -11.90 12.40
CA SER A 154 9.90 -11.86 13.20
C SER A 154 9.94 -10.62 14.10
N ASN A 155 9.60 -9.43 13.59
CA ASN A 155 9.55 -8.18 14.36
C ASN A 155 8.42 -8.18 15.38
N ARG A 156 7.26 -8.75 15.06
CA ARG A 156 6.17 -8.98 16.02
C ARG A 156 6.62 -9.91 17.14
N LYS A 157 7.23 -11.05 16.81
CA LYS A 157 7.79 -11.97 17.81
C LYS A 157 8.91 -11.33 18.62
N ASN A 158 9.74 -10.48 18.03
CA ASN A 158 10.83 -9.79 18.71
C ASN A 158 10.33 -8.67 19.64
N CYS A 159 9.33 -7.88 19.24
CA CYS A 159 8.69 -6.88 20.10
C CYS A 159 7.88 -7.55 21.22
N GLU A 160 7.08 -8.57 20.91
CA GLU A 160 6.32 -9.34 21.92
C GLU A 160 7.29 -10.03 22.91
N LYS A 161 8.38 -10.63 22.42
CA LYS A 161 9.43 -11.25 23.24
C LYS A 161 10.15 -10.23 24.11
N TYR A 162 10.66 -9.13 23.55
CA TYR A 162 11.39 -8.11 24.31
C TYR A 162 10.53 -7.46 25.39
N ILE A 163 9.27 -7.11 25.07
CA ILE A 163 8.34 -6.58 26.08
C ILE A 163 8.00 -7.66 27.11
N SER A 164 7.76 -8.92 26.70
CA SER A 164 7.51 -9.99 27.70
C SER A 164 8.72 -10.29 28.60
N GLU A 165 9.96 -10.22 28.10
CA GLU A 165 11.18 -10.55 28.85
C GLU A 165 11.67 -9.38 29.72
N GLN A 166 11.40 -8.13 29.35
CA GLN A 166 11.81 -6.96 30.14
C GLN A 166 10.68 -6.39 31.03
N PHE A 167 9.41 -6.62 30.70
CA PHE A 167 8.28 -6.00 31.39
C PHE A 167 7.53 -6.96 32.32
N ALA A 168 7.45 -8.26 32.02
CA ALA A 168 6.74 -9.22 32.88
C ALA A 168 7.41 -9.43 34.26
N GLU A 169 8.67 -9.02 34.42
CA GLU A 169 9.44 -9.26 35.64
C GLU A 169 10.02 -8.00 36.32
N LYS A 170 9.92 -6.79 35.74
CA LYS A 170 10.72 -5.63 36.22
C LYS A 170 10.02 -4.29 36.43
N THR A 171 8.71 -4.17 36.24
CA THR A 171 8.00 -2.92 36.57
C THR A 171 6.75 -3.20 37.38
N ASP A 172 6.72 -2.75 38.64
CA ASP A 172 5.48 -2.62 39.44
C ASP A 172 4.57 -1.48 38.91
N ASP A 173 4.66 -1.16 37.62
CA ASP A 173 3.94 -0.06 36.99
C ASP A 173 2.61 -0.55 36.42
N GLU A 174 1.55 -0.27 37.18
CA GLU A 174 0.18 -0.65 36.82
C GLU A 174 -0.27 -0.03 35.49
N ILE A 175 0.20 1.18 35.16
CA ILE A 175 -0.23 1.93 33.98
C ILE A 175 0.37 1.32 32.71
N ALA A 176 1.67 1.02 32.71
CA ALA A 176 2.27 0.35 31.55
C ALA A 176 1.76 -1.07 31.36
N SER A 177 1.44 -1.76 32.46
CA SER A 177 0.81 -3.08 32.41
C SER A 177 -0.59 -3.03 31.79
N GLU A 178 -1.36 -1.98 32.09
CA GLU A 178 -2.67 -1.74 31.48
C GLU A 178 -2.55 -1.49 29.97
N TRP A 179 -1.67 -0.59 29.54
CA TRP A 179 -1.42 -0.32 28.12
C TRP A 179 -0.90 -1.55 27.37
N TYR A 180 -0.04 -2.35 27.99
CA TYR A 180 0.44 -3.60 27.39
C TYR A 180 -0.69 -4.61 27.20
N ASN A 181 -1.56 -4.75 28.20
CA ASN A 181 -2.73 -5.62 28.10
C ASN A 181 -3.72 -5.14 27.03
N LEU A 182 -3.90 -3.82 26.90
CA LEU A 182 -4.66 -3.22 25.80
C LEU A 182 -4.01 -3.54 24.44
N ALA A 183 -2.70 -3.33 24.28
CA ALA A 183 -1.96 -3.64 23.05
C ALA A 183 -2.03 -5.12 22.65
N ARG A 184 -1.90 -6.01 23.63
CA ARG A 184 -1.94 -7.46 23.42
C ARG A 184 -3.30 -7.92 22.88
N ASN A 185 -4.38 -7.35 23.40
CA ASN A 185 -5.75 -7.79 23.09
C ASN A 185 -6.40 -6.99 21.95
N GLU A 186 -5.78 -5.89 21.51
CA GLU A 186 -6.27 -5.07 20.42
C GLU A 186 -6.10 -5.76 19.07
N LYS A 187 -7.19 -5.79 18.30
CA LYS A 187 -7.24 -6.39 16.96
C LYS A 187 -7.04 -5.36 15.86
N ASP A 188 -7.36 -4.09 16.15
CA ASP A 188 -7.06 -2.98 15.25
C ASP A 188 -5.56 -2.66 15.25
N TYR A 189 -4.94 -2.71 14.08
CA TYR A 189 -3.50 -2.59 13.96
C TYR A 189 -3.02 -1.18 14.35
N SER A 190 -3.68 -0.12 13.87
CA SER A 190 -3.27 1.26 14.17
C SER A 190 -3.34 1.51 15.67
N LYS A 191 -4.43 1.08 16.29
CA LYS A 191 -4.70 1.27 17.71
C LYS A 191 -3.76 0.45 18.60
N LYS A 192 -3.40 -0.76 18.16
CA LYS A 192 -2.42 -1.61 18.84
C LYS A 192 -1.04 -0.96 18.93
N TYR A 193 -0.58 -0.30 17.86
CA TYR A 193 0.72 0.36 17.87
C TYR A 193 0.74 1.69 18.66
N GLU A 194 -0.39 2.38 18.75
CA GLU A 194 -0.52 3.51 19.69
C GLU A 194 -0.38 3.02 21.13
N TYR A 195 -1.02 1.90 21.50
CA TYR A 195 -0.83 1.30 22.82
C TYR A 195 0.62 0.89 23.08
N TYR A 196 1.32 0.31 22.08
CA TYR A 196 2.75 0.01 22.24
C TYR A 196 3.63 1.25 22.36
N LYS A 197 3.27 2.35 21.70
CA LYS A 197 3.97 3.64 21.85
C LYS A 197 3.83 4.16 23.27
N GLU A 198 2.65 4.07 23.88
CA GLU A 198 2.46 4.44 25.29
C GLU A 198 3.28 3.55 26.22
N VAL A 199 3.30 2.23 26.00
CA VAL A 199 4.17 1.30 26.76
C VAL A 199 5.65 1.70 26.65
N LEU A 200 6.13 2.04 25.45
CA LEU A 200 7.51 2.46 25.21
C LEU A 200 7.86 3.80 25.88
N ILE A 201 6.94 4.77 25.89
CA ILE A 201 7.16 6.05 26.58
C ILE A 201 7.35 5.80 28.07
N ILE A 202 6.44 5.04 28.68
CA ILE A 202 6.50 4.71 30.11
C ILE A 202 7.77 3.92 30.44
N TYR A 203 8.15 2.96 29.58
CA TYR A 203 9.40 2.20 29.69
C TYR A 203 10.64 3.11 29.76
N LEU A 204 10.73 4.07 28.84
CA LEU A 204 11.87 4.98 28.73
C LEU A 204 11.96 5.92 29.93
N GLU A 205 10.82 6.35 30.46
CA GLU A 205 10.74 7.30 31.57
C GLU A 205 10.97 6.64 32.94
N HIS A 206 10.49 5.42 33.16
CA HIS A 206 10.51 4.79 34.49
C HIS A 206 11.71 3.88 34.77
N LEU A 207 12.34 3.30 33.75
CA LEU A 207 13.38 2.27 33.98
C LEU A 207 14.82 2.78 33.87
N ASN A 208 15.02 4.10 33.74
CA ASN A 208 16.35 4.71 33.60
C ASN A 208 17.20 4.02 32.52
N VAL A 209 16.54 3.53 31.47
CA VAL A 209 17.12 2.69 30.43
C VAL A 209 18.06 3.55 29.61
N ASN A 210 19.24 3.01 29.28
CA ASN A 210 20.20 3.72 28.47
C ASN A 210 19.56 4.08 27.11
N PRO A 211 19.39 5.38 26.77
CA PRO A 211 18.78 5.79 25.50
C PRO A 211 19.62 5.41 24.27
N SER A 212 20.83 4.86 24.48
CA SER A 212 21.73 4.34 23.46
C SER A 212 21.71 2.82 23.37
N ASP A 213 20.80 2.13 24.07
CA ASP A 213 20.62 0.69 23.94
C ASP A 213 20.09 0.36 22.53
N VAL A 214 20.76 -0.57 21.86
CA VAL A 214 20.49 -0.93 20.47
C VAL A 214 19.10 -1.53 20.30
N ASP A 215 18.62 -2.29 21.28
CA ASP A 215 17.34 -2.98 21.19
C ASP A 215 16.19 -2.02 21.44
N VAL A 216 16.37 -1.11 22.41
CA VAL A 216 15.42 -0.04 22.71
C VAL A 216 15.24 0.88 21.50
N LEU A 217 16.37 1.34 20.93
CA LEU A 217 16.35 2.17 19.75
C LEU A 217 15.74 1.43 18.56
N TYR A 218 16.12 0.17 18.31
CA TYR A 218 15.52 -0.60 17.22
C TYR A 218 14.00 -0.69 17.34
N ASN A 219 13.50 -1.11 18.51
CA ASN A 219 12.07 -1.29 18.75
C ASN A 219 11.29 0.03 18.68
N THR A 220 11.85 1.11 19.23
CA THR A 220 11.27 2.45 19.13
C THR A 220 11.15 2.89 17.66
N GLY A 221 12.18 2.62 16.86
CA GLY A 221 12.19 2.93 15.43
C GLY A 221 11.12 2.15 14.65
N VAL A 222 10.94 0.87 14.96
CA VAL A 222 9.91 0.01 14.35
C VAL A 222 8.50 0.50 14.69
N VAL A 223 8.24 0.90 15.94
CA VAL A 223 6.93 1.45 16.33
C VAL A 223 6.64 2.77 15.64
N TYR A 224 7.62 3.68 15.55
CA TYR A 224 7.44 4.92 14.78
C TYR A 224 7.24 4.67 13.29
N TYR A 225 7.91 3.67 12.71
CA TYR A 225 7.65 3.28 11.32
C TYR A 225 6.21 2.80 11.13
N ALA A 226 5.72 1.93 12.03
CA ALA A 226 4.36 1.39 11.97
C ALA A 226 3.28 2.47 12.15
N LEU A 227 3.57 3.50 12.95
CA LEU A 227 2.70 4.67 13.16
C LEU A 227 2.84 5.74 12.06
N GLN A 228 3.61 5.47 11.01
CA GLN A 228 3.91 6.45 9.94
C GLN A 228 4.60 7.73 10.44
N GLU A 229 5.18 7.69 11.63
CA GLU A 229 5.99 8.77 12.21
C GLU A 229 7.42 8.73 11.63
N TYR A 230 7.56 8.79 10.30
CA TYR A 230 8.81 8.50 9.58
C TYR A 230 9.97 9.42 9.95
N VAL A 231 9.68 10.67 10.30
CA VAL A 231 10.70 11.62 10.80
C VAL A 231 11.32 11.08 12.09
N LYS A 232 10.49 10.55 13.00
CA LYS A 232 10.94 9.96 14.25
C LYS A 232 11.65 8.61 14.02
N CYS A 233 11.18 7.76 13.09
CA CYS A 233 11.91 6.55 12.63
C CYS A 233 13.36 6.89 12.26
N ARG A 234 13.55 7.93 11.43
CA ARG A 234 14.88 8.34 10.95
C ARG A 234 15.78 8.91 12.03
N VAL A 235 15.22 9.67 12.97
CA VAL A 235 15.98 10.15 14.14
C VAL A 235 16.53 8.97 14.92
N ILE A 236 15.71 7.94 15.14
CA ILE A 236 16.11 6.73 15.84
C ILE A 236 17.15 5.93 15.04
N LEU A 237 16.93 5.73 13.73
CA LEU A 237 17.91 5.11 12.84
C LEU A 237 19.26 5.82 12.89
N SER A 238 19.26 7.15 12.86
CA SER A 238 20.49 7.96 12.91
C SER A 238 21.26 7.75 14.21
N LYS A 239 20.56 7.59 15.34
CA LYS A 239 21.20 7.25 16.63
C LYS A 239 21.82 5.86 16.58
N LEU A 240 21.08 4.89 16.03
CA LEU A 240 21.48 3.50 15.97
C LEU A 240 22.70 3.28 15.05
N LEU A 241 22.74 3.94 13.89
CA LEU A 241 23.89 3.92 12.98
C LEU A 241 25.15 4.57 13.59
N LYS A 242 25.01 5.55 14.50
CA LYS A 242 26.14 6.14 15.21
C LYS A 242 26.75 5.20 16.24
N ILE A 243 25.92 4.32 16.83
CA ILE A 243 26.40 3.31 17.79
C ILE A 243 27.18 2.23 17.05
N ASN A 244 26.55 1.62 16.04
CA ASN A 244 27.20 0.63 15.18
C ASN A 244 26.47 0.53 13.84
N ASN A 245 27.08 1.08 12.79
CA ASN A 245 26.51 1.13 11.44
C ASN A 245 26.50 -0.22 10.71
N THR A 246 27.17 -1.25 11.25
CA THR A 246 27.18 -2.62 10.71
C THR A 246 26.32 -3.58 11.51
N HIS A 247 25.71 -3.10 12.62
CA HIS A 247 24.86 -3.94 13.46
C HIS A 247 23.61 -4.39 12.70
N GLU A 248 23.22 -5.65 12.84
CA GLU A 248 22.11 -6.25 12.09
C GLU A 248 20.81 -5.44 12.24
N LYS A 249 20.43 -5.12 13.48
CA LYS A 249 19.26 -4.26 13.79
C LYS A 249 19.34 -2.87 13.14
N ALA A 250 20.55 -2.34 12.92
CA ALA A 250 20.73 -1.07 12.23
C ALA A 250 20.51 -1.15 10.74
N LEU A 251 20.96 -2.24 10.13
CA LEU A 251 20.70 -2.50 8.73
C LEU A 251 19.21 -2.82 8.49
N GLN A 252 18.56 -3.54 9.41
CA GLN A 252 17.13 -3.82 9.37
C GLN A 252 16.28 -2.55 9.48
N LEU A 253 16.53 -1.70 10.48
CA LEU A 253 15.80 -0.44 10.63
C LEU A 253 16.11 0.53 9.48
N ARG A 254 17.32 0.47 8.92
CA ARG A 254 17.71 1.24 7.74
C ARG A 254 16.86 0.88 6.54
N LEU A 255 16.71 -0.42 6.25
CA LEU A 255 15.87 -0.91 5.16
C LEU A 255 14.43 -0.43 5.32
N LEU A 256 13.86 -0.53 6.52
CA LEU A 256 12.52 -0.04 6.84
C LEU A 256 12.39 1.47 6.60
N CYS A 257 13.25 2.30 7.20
CA CYS A 257 13.12 3.75 7.01
C CYS A 257 13.50 4.16 5.55
N GLU A 258 14.32 3.43 4.80
CA GLU A 258 14.61 3.70 3.38
C GLU A 258 13.39 3.43 2.49
N GLN A 259 12.60 2.37 2.77
CA GLN A 259 11.31 2.13 2.12
C GLN A 259 10.33 3.30 2.33
N SER A 260 10.43 4.02 3.47
CA SER A 260 9.64 5.25 3.73
C SER A 260 10.07 6.47 2.90
N ILE A 261 11.31 6.51 2.39
CA ILE A 261 11.82 7.65 1.59
C ILE A 261 11.17 7.70 0.22
N GLU A 262 10.86 6.54 -0.36
CA GLU A 262 10.07 6.48 -1.60
C GLU A 262 8.64 6.98 -1.39
N LEU A 263 8.02 6.65 -0.25
CA LEU A 263 6.67 7.08 0.10
C LEU A 263 6.58 8.60 0.32
N PHE A 264 7.53 9.19 1.04
CA PHE A 264 7.52 10.63 1.37
C PHE A 264 7.82 11.53 0.15
N LYS A 265 8.54 11.05 -0.86
CA LYS A 265 8.78 11.80 -2.12
C LYS A 265 7.54 11.89 -3.02
N VAL A 266 6.53 11.05 -2.77
CA VAL A 266 5.28 11.00 -3.54
C VAL A 266 4.22 11.93 -2.96
N GLU A 267 4.24 12.23 -1.65
CA GLU A 267 3.23 13.08 -0.99
C GLU A 267 3.50 14.59 -1.10
N HIS A 268 4.72 15.01 -1.46
CA HIS A 268 5.15 16.43 -1.42
C HIS A 268 5.71 16.95 -2.76
N LYS A 269 5.25 16.38 -3.88
CA LYS A 269 5.43 16.93 -5.23
C LYS A 269 4.06 17.25 -5.82
#